data_AF-A0A6S5C4Y5-F1
#
_entry.id   AF-A0A6S5C4Y5-F1
#
_cell.length_a   1.000
_cell.length_b   1.000
_cell.length_c   1.000
_cell.angle_alpha   90.00
_cell.angle_beta   90.00
_cell.angle_gamma   90.00
#
_symmetry.space_group_name_H-M   'P 1'
#
loop_
_entity.id
_entity.type
_entity.pdbx_description
1 polymer ?
#
loop_
_entity_poly.entity_id
_entity_poly.type
_entity_poly.pdbx_seq_one_letter_code
_entity_poly.pdbx_strand_id
1 'polypeptide(L)'
;MFSNMGRKEFDDNRARNSEGLLDVLQKTGISIFWKENDGGCKGVCDRVPNIEIKPKDYPTFCDKNTCYDEVVLQNLDDEIARMKGDKLVGFHLIGSHGPTYYKRYPEAHRQFLPDCPRSDIENCTDEDLTNTYDNTIRYTDFVIAEMIAKLKTYEDKYNTALIYVSDHGESLGALGLYLHGTPYKFAPDDQTRVPMQVWMSPDFTKEKGIDMTCLLKNSAIYRYSHDNLFSSMLGLWDIRTKVYDQTLDIFKQCRYN
;
A
#
# COMPACT_ATOMS: atom_id res chain seq x y z
N MET A 1 -9.98 5.68 -1.77
CA MET A 1 -8.53 5.77 -2.03
C MET A 1 -8.23 5.97 -3.52
N PHE A 2 -8.61 5.05 -4.42
CA PHE A 2 -8.27 5.17 -5.85
C PHE A 2 -9.26 5.96 -6.71
N SER A 3 -10.43 6.36 -6.18
CA SER A 3 -11.33 7.28 -6.86
C SER A 3 -10.90 8.74 -6.64
N ASN A 4 -11.38 9.64 -7.49
CA ASN A 4 -11.19 11.09 -7.31
C ASN A 4 -12.14 11.70 -6.25
N MET A 5 -12.81 10.88 -5.45
CA MET A 5 -13.76 11.31 -4.43
C MET A 5 -13.10 11.25 -3.06
N GLY A 6 -13.29 12.30 -2.27
CA GLY A 6 -12.98 12.26 -0.85
C GLY A 6 -13.93 11.30 -0.11
N ARG A 7 -13.52 10.84 1.08
CA ARG A 7 -14.27 9.89 1.91
C ARG A 7 -15.70 10.34 2.20
N LYS A 8 -15.93 11.64 2.39
CA LYS A 8 -17.26 12.17 2.77
C LYS A 8 -18.26 12.11 1.60
N GLU A 9 -17.78 12.20 0.37
CA GLU A 9 -18.57 12.20 -0.86
C GLU A 9 -18.43 10.89 -1.65
N PHE A 10 -17.77 9.89 -1.09
CA PHE A 10 -17.56 8.60 -1.73
C PHE A 10 -18.90 7.89 -1.94
N ASP A 11 -19.10 7.38 -3.15
CA ASP A 11 -20.24 6.56 -3.53
C ASP A 11 -19.73 5.36 -4.34
N ASP A 12 -20.02 4.15 -3.84
CA ASP A 12 -19.52 2.89 -4.42
C ASP A 12 -20.03 2.67 -5.85
N ASN A 13 -21.30 2.96 -6.11
CA ASN A 13 -21.89 2.80 -7.44
C ASN A 13 -21.23 3.75 -8.44
N ARG A 14 -21.07 5.03 -8.07
CA ARG A 14 -20.36 6.01 -8.88
C ARG A 14 -18.91 5.57 -9.11
N ALA A 15 -18.22 5.08 -8.08
CA ALA A 15 -16.83 4.64 -8.19
C ALA A 15 -16.67 3.49 -9.16
N ARG A 16 -17.53 2.46 -9.08
CA ARG A 16 -17.52 1.30 -10.00
C ARG A 16 -17.82 1.67 -11.45
N ASN A 17 -18.62 2.72 -11.66
CA ASN A 17 -19.03 3.20 -12.97
C ASN A 17 -18.22 4.43 -13.44
N SER A 18 -17.10 4.74 -12.79
CA SER A 18 -16.21 5.85 -13.13
C SER A 18 -14.77 5.35 -13.27
N GLU A 19 -13.96 6.15 -13.95
CA GLU A 19 -12.52 5.92 -14.04
C GLU A 19 -11.84 6.35 -12.74
N GLY A 20 -10.92 5.50 -12.26
CA GLY A 20 -10.10 5.75 -11.08
C GLY A 20 -8.68 6.21 -11.45
N LEU A 21 -7.82 6.26 -10.44
CA LEU A 21 -6.44 6.73 -10.58
C LEU A 21 -5.67 5.96 -11.67
N LEU A 22 -5.76 4.63 -11.65
CA LEU A 22 -5.02 3.78 -12.59
C LEU A 22 -5.46 4.03 -14.05
N ASP A 23 -6.76 4.23 -14.27
CA ASP A 23 -7.30 4.54 -15.60
C ASP A 23 -6.78 5.89 -16.12
N VAL A 24 -6.79 6.90 -15.26
CA VAL A 24 -6.32 8.25 -15.63
C VAL A 24 -4.84 8.22 -15.98
N LEU A 25 -4.00 7.58 -15.16
CA LEU A 25 -2.56 7.45 -15.42
C LEU A 25 -2.27 6.62 -16.68
N GLN A 26 -3.01 5.53 -16.91
CA GLN A 26 -2.85 4.72 -18.12
C GLN A 26 -3.14 5.53 -19.39
N LYS A 27 -4.20 6.36 -19.37
CA LYS A 27 -4.56 7.24 -20.50
C LYS A 27 -3.53 8.32 -20.81
N THR A 28 -2.67 8.66 -19.86
CA THR A 28 -1.57 9.62 -20.08
C THR A 28 -0.30 8.96 -20.61
N GLY A 29 -0.35 7.65 -20.91
CA GLY A 29 0.77 6.90 -21.49
C GLY A 29 1.69 6.24 -20.47
N ILE A 30 1.35 6.28 -19.17
CA ILE A 30 2.10 5.58 -18.12
C ILE A 30 1.73 4.10 -18.19
N SER A 31 2.73 3.23 -18.23
CA SER A 31 2.49 1.78 -18.17
C SER A 31 2.07 1.41 -16.75
N ILE A 32 0.91 0.77 -16.60
CA ILE A 32 0.38 0.32 -15.32
C ILE A 32 0.44 -1.20 -15.24
N PHE A 33 0.83 -1.72 -14.07
CA PHE A 33 0.74 -3.14 -13.75
C PHE A 33 0.31 -3.34 -12.29
N TRP A 34 -0.46 -4.38 -11.99
CA TRP A 34 -0.92 -4.69 -10.63
C TRP A 34 -0.64 -6.14 -10.24
N LYS A 35 -0.08 -6.34 -9.05
CA LYS A 35 0.14 -7.66 -8.45
C LYS A 35 -0.70 -7.79 -7.19
N GLU A 36 -1.53 -8.80 -7.18
CA GLU A 36 -2.56 -9.02 -6.18
C GLU A 36 -2.21 -10.20 -5.25
N ASN A 37 -2.11 -9.95 -3.95
CA ASN A 37 -1.87 -10.97 -2.92
C ASN A 37 -2.90 -10.95 -1.76
N ASP A 38 -3.98 -10.16 -1.85
CA ASP A 38 -4.97 -9.97 -0.77
C ASP A 38 -6.39 -10.39 -1.21
N GLY A 39 -6.48 -11.42 -2.05
CA GLY A 39 -7.75 -12.01 -2.46
C GLY A 39 -8.63 -11.08 -3.33
N GLY A 40 -8.07 -10.02 -3.91
CA GLY A 40 -8.66 -9.26 -5.00
C GLY A 40 -8.57 -7.75 -4.87
N CYS A 41 -8.37 -7.07 -6.00
CA CYS A 41 -8.19 -5.62 -6.09
C CYS A 41 -9.50 -4.79 -6.01
N LYS A 42 -10.62 -5.44 -5.66
CA LYS A 42 -11.95 -4.83 -5.46
C LYS A 42 -12.42 -3.95 -6.64
N GLY A 43 -12.08 -4.33 -7.87
CA GLY A 43 -12.45 -3.65 -9.10
C GLY A 43 -11.51 -2.52 -9.55
N VAL A 44 -10.51 -2.16 -8.74
CA VAL A 44 -9.56 -1.06 -9.04
C VAL A 44 -8.66 -1.43 -10.22
N CYS A 45 -8.27 -2.70 -10.32
CA CYS A 45 -7.31 -3.17 -11.31
C CYS A 45 -7.94 -3.79 -12.57
N ASP A 46 -9.27 -3.83 -12.68
CA ASP A 46 -9.99 -4.54 -13.75
C ASP A 46 -9.65 -4.07 -15.17
N ARG A 47 -9.19 -2.82 -15.32
CA ARG A 47 -8.93 -2.15 -16.60
C ARG A 47 -7.44 -1.92 -16.88
N VAL A 48 -6.56 -2.52 -16.07
CA VAL A 48 -5.11 -2.49 -16.27
C VAL A 48 -4.54 -3.91 -16.25
N PRO A 49 -3.38 -4.15 -16.89
CA PRO A 49 -2.68 -5.43 -16.77
C PRO A 49 -2.47 -5.79 -15.30
N ASN A 50 -2.92 -6.97 -14.90
CA ASN A 50 -2.82 -7.43 -13.51
C ASN A 50 -2.58 -8.94 -13.44
N ILE A 51 -1.99 -9.39 -12.32
CA ILE A 51 -1.89 -10.81 -11.97
C ILE A 51 -2.36 -11.02 -10.53
N GLU A 52 -3.03 -12.14 -10.31
CA GLU A 52 -3.32 -12.68 -8.99
C GLU A 52 -2.30 -13.75 -8.64
N ILE A 53 -1.68 -13.62 -7.47
CA ILE A 53 -0.69 -14.55 -6.97
C ILE A 53 -1.42 -15.81 -6.50
N LYS A 54 -1.11 -16.93 -7.17
CA LYS A 54 -1.71 -18.22 -6.86
C LYS A 54 -0.72 -19.02 -6.03
N PRO A 55 -1.09 -19.48 -4.81
CA PRO A 55 -0.17 -20.19 -3.92
C PRO A 55 0.57 -21.37 -4.55
N LYS A 56 -0.11 -22.12 -5.42
CA LYS A 56 0.45 -23.27 -6.15
C LYS A 56 1.63 -22.92 -7.07
N ASP A 57 1.73 -21.67 -7.53
CA ASP A 57 2.75 -21.23 -8.48
C ASP A 57 4.03 -20.78 -7.74
N TYR A 58 3.96 -20.56 -6.41
CA TYR A 58 5.06 -20.04 -5.58
C TYR A 58 5.21 -20.83 -4.26
N PRO A 59 5.49 -22.15 -4.30
CA PRO A 59 5.51 -23.01 -3.10
C PRO A 59 6.57 -22.63 -2.05
N THR A 60 7.57 -21.82 -2.41
CA THR A 60 8.58 -21.30 -1.46
C THR A 60 8.04 -20.17 -0.59
N PHE A 61 7.08 -19.39 -1.10
CA PHE A 61 6.52 -18.23 -0.40
C PHE A 61 5.12 -18.49 0.15
N CYS A 62 4.49 -19.60 -0.25
CA CYS A 62 3.09 -19.84 0.01
C CYS A 62 2.83 -21.19 0.67
N ASP A 63 1.88 -21.20 1.59
CA ASP A 63 1.18 -22.43 1.98
C ASP A 63 0.05 -22.74 0.99
N LYS A 64 -0.87 -23.65 1.29
CA LYS A 64 -1.98 -23.98 0.37
C LYS A 64 -2.98 -22.83 0.17
N ASN A 65 -3.05 -21.88 1.09
CA ASN A 65 -4.15 -20.92 1.25
C ASN A 65 -3.68 -19.46 1.23
N THR A 66 -2.44 -19.16 1.64
CA THR A 66 -1.90 -17.79 1.73
C THR A 66 -0.44 -17.77 1.29
N CYS A 67 0.02 -16.61 0.85
CA CYS A 67 1.42 -16.34 0.58
C CYS A 67 1.96 -15.29 1.54
N TYR A 68 3.25 -15.35 1.83
CA TYR A 68 3.98 -14.24 2.42
C TYR A 68 4.23 -13.17 1.35
N ASP A 69 4.11 -11.89 1.72
CA ASP A 69 4.07 -10.77 0.78
C ASP A 69 5.34 -10.54 -0.05
N GLU A 70 6.50 -11.08 0.34
CA GLU A 70 7.70 -11.09 -0.51
C GLU A 70 7.46 -11.67 -1.91
N VAL A 71 6.45 -12.54 -2.05
CA VAL A 71 6.05 -13.14 -3.33
C VAL A 71 5.75 -12.10 -4.41
N VAL A 72 5.32 -10.88 -4.05
CA VAL A 72 5.01 -9.83 -5.02
C VAL A 72 6.25 -9.35 -5.80
N LEU A 73 7.46 -9.61 -5.31
CA LEU A 73 8.71 -9.26 -6.01
C LEU A 73 9.13 -10.32 -7.05
N GLN A 74 8.51 -11.50 -7.05
CA GLN A 74 8.87 -12.58 -7.98
C GLN A 74 8.54 -12.20 -9.42
N ASN A 75 9.48 -12.44 -10.35
CA ASN A 75 9.38 -12.08 -11.78
C ASN A 75 9.27 -10.58 -12.09
N LEU A 76 9.53 -9.70 -11.11
CA LEU A 76 9.36 -8.25 -11.31
C LEU A 76 10.29 -7.67 -12.38
N ASP A 77 11.51 -8.19 -12.56
CA ASP A 77 12.43 -7.72 -13.62
C ASP A 77 11.84 -7.91 -15.01
N ASP A 78 11.28 -9.09 -15.28
CA ASP A 78 10.68 -9.43 -16.56
C ASP A 78 9.41 -8.63 -16.82
N GLU A 79 8.62 -8.39 -15.77
CA GLU A 79 7.41 -7.54 -15.84
C GLU A 79 7.79 -6.10 -16.20
N ILE A 80 8.76 -5.52 -15.49
CA ILE A 80 9.27 -4.16 -15.74
C ILE A 80 9.89 -4.03 -17.14
N ALA A 81 10.63 -5.05 -17.60
CA ALA A 81 11.27 -5.03 -18.91
C ALA A 81 10.27 -5.01 -20.08
N ARG A 82 9.06 -5.54 -19.89
CA ARG A 82 7.98 -5.53 -20.90
C ARG A 82 7.21 -4.20 -20.95
N MET A 83 7.26 -3.43 -19.87
CA MET A 83 6.60 -2.12 -19.77
C MET A 83 7.40 -1.03 -20.51
N LYS A 84 6.71 0.00 -21.02
CA LYS A 84 7.32 1.10 -21.79
C LYS A 84 7.20 2.44 -21.06
N GLY A 85 8.17 3.32 -21.26
CA GLY A 85 8.16 4.67 -20.70
C GLY A 85 8.10 4.67 -19.17
N ASP A 86 7.38 5.63 -18.62
CA ASP A 86 7.08 5.74 -17.19
C ASP A 86 6.19 4.59 -16.72
N LYS A 87 6.41 4.14 -15.49
CA LYS A 87 5.82 2.92 -14.95
C LYS A 87 5.23 3.15 -13.57
N LEU A 88 4.05 2.58 -13.34
CA LEU A 88 3.50 2.37 -12.01
C LEU A 88 3.19 0.87 -11.85
N VAL A 89 3.78 0.27 -10.83
CA VAL A 89 3.43 -1.08 -10.39
C VAL A 89 2.73 -0.97 -9.03
N GLY A 90 1.49 -1.44 -8.97
CA GLY A 90 0.74 -1.60 -7.72
C GLY A 90 0.98 -2.97 -7.11
N PHE A 91 1.32 -3.02 -5.83
CA PHE A 91 1.41 -4.25 -5.05
C PHE A 91 0.32 -4.22 -3.99
N HIS A 92 -0.58 -5.20 -4.02
CA HIS A 92 -1.62 -5.37 -3.01
C HIS A 92 -1.20 -6.47 -2.05
N LEU A 93 -0.83 -6.05 -0.83
CA LEU A 93 -0.28 -6.92 0.20
C LEU A 93 -1.40 -7.45 1.08
N ILE A 94 -1.29 -8.70 1.54
CA ILE A 94 -2.17 -9.21 2.61
C ILE A 94 -1.81 -8.58 3.96
N GLY A 95 -0.56 -8.13 4.12
CA GLY A 95 -0.10 -7.33 5.24
C GLY A 95 -0.41 -7.95 6.60
N SER A 96 -1.22 -7.25 7.39
CA SER A 96 -1.56 -7.67 8.76
C SER A 96 -2.95 -8.30 8.86
N HIS A 97 -3.49 -8.84 7.77
CA HIS A 97 -4.86 -9.36 7.75
C HIS A 97 -5.09 -10.52 8.74
N GLY A 98 -6.09 -10.33 9.61
CA GLY A 98 -6.55 -11.28 10.63
C GLY A 98 -7.59 -12.30 10.12
N PRO A 99 -8.14 -13.15 11.01
CA PRO A 99 -7.65 -13.39 12.36
C PRO A 99 -6.41 -14.30 12.38
N THR A 100 -5.94 -14.77 11.22
CA THR A 100 -4.76 -15.66 11.12
C THR A 100 -3.45 -14.88 11.07
N TYR A 101 -3.25 -13.89 11.94
CA TYR A 101 -2.06 -13.01 11.93
C TYR A 101 -0.74 -13.79 11.93
N TYR A 102 -0.69 -14.91 12.65
CA TYR A 102 0.46 -15.82 12.72
C TYR A 102 0.88 -16.43 11.37
N LYS A 103 0.05 -16.32 10.33
CA LYS A 103 0.36 -16.75 8.97
C LYS A 103 0.95 -15.64 8.09
N ARG A 104 1.06 -14.41 8.59
CA ARG A 104 1.56 -13.26 7.82
C ARG A 104 3.08 -13.17 7.81
N TYR A 105 3.77 -13.87 8.71
CA TYR A 105 5.22 -13.87 8.80
C TYR A 105 5.78 -15.30 8.85
N PRO A 106 6.97 -15.55 8.26
CA PRO A 106 7.69 -16.81 8.43
C PRO A 106 8.33 -16.92 9.81
N GLU A 107 8.71 -18.14 10.20
CA GLU A 107 9.35 -18.42 11.51
C GLU A 107 10.58 -17.54 11.77
N ALA A 108 11.37 -17.23 10.74
CA ALA A 108 12.54 -16.36 10.86
C ALA A 108 12.22 -14.90 11.23
N HIS A 109 10.95 -14.49 11.09
CA HIS A 109 10.46 -13.15 11.43
C HIS A 109 9.59 -13.13 12.70
N ARG A 110 9.49 -14.26 13.40
CA ARG A 110 8.76 -14.41 14.66
C ARG A 110 9.60 -13.92 15.84
N GLN A 111 9.64 -12.60 16.01
CA GLN A 111 10.53 -11.90 16.94
C GLN A 111 9.92 -11.72 18.34
N PHE A 112 8.65 -11.33 18.39
CA PHE A 112 7.93 -11.07 19.64
C PHE A 112 7.21 -12.35 20.07
N LEU A 113 7.44 -12.77 21.32
CA LEU A 113 7.00 -14.04 21.88
C LEU A 113 6.54 -13.87 23.35
N PRO A 114 5.58 -14.68 23.82
CA PRO A 114 4.78 -15.64 23.05
C PRO A 114 3.87 -14.94 22.02
N ASP A 115 3.53 -15.63 20.94
CA ASP A 115 2.54 -15.18 19.94
C ASP A 115 1.30 -16.10 19.98
N CYS A 116 0.31 -15.79 19.13
CA CYS A 116 -1.03 -16.37 19.08
C CYS A 116 -1.21 -17.19 17.79
N PRO A 117 -0.72 -18.45 17.72
CA PRO A 117 -0.74 -19.27 16.51
C PRO A 117 -2.12 -19.94 16.27
N ARG A 118 -3.21 -19.15 16.36
CA ARG A 118 -4.60 -19.61 16.21
C ARG A 118 -5.48 -18.54 15.56
N SER A 119 -6.64 -18.95 15.04
CA SER A 119 -7.59 -18.06 14.37
C SER A 119 -8.73 -17.57 15.28
N ASP A 120 -9.00 -18.26 16.38
CA ASP A 120 -9.91 -17.84 17.43
C ASP A 120 -9.15 -16.98 18.45
N ILE A 121 -8.78 -15.79 17.97
CA ILE A 121 -7.87 -14.81 18.58
C ILE A 121 -8.35 -14.31 19.95
N GLU A 122 -9.65 -14.38 20.23
CA GLU A 122 -10.25 -14.05 21.53
C GLU A 122 -9.81 -14.99 22.67
N ASN A 123 -9.23 -16.14 22.32
CA ASN A 123 -8.70 -17.12 23.27
C ASN A 123 -7.18 -16.97 23.51
N CYS A 124 -6.57 -15.91 22.98
CA CYS A 124 -5.20 -15.51 23.31
C CYS A 124 -5.21 -14.44 24.40
N THR A 125 -4.08 -14.23 25.07
CA THR A 125 -3.92 -13.03 25.89
C THR A 125 -3.79 -11.81 24.98
N ASP A 126 -4.13 -10.63 25.50
CA ASP A 126 -3.95 -9.37 24.78
C ASP A 126 -2.47 -9.17 24.36
N GLU A 127 -1.53 -9.60 25.21
CA GLU A 127 -0.09 -9.54 24.94
C GLU A 127 0.32 -10.49 23.80
N ASP A 128 -0.13 -11.75 23.82
CA ASP A 128 0.16 -12.73 22.77
C ASP A 128 -0.38 -12.23 21.41
N LEU A 129 -1.60 -11.69 21.40
CA LEU A 129 -2.22 -11.14 20.19
C LEU A 129 -1.45 -9.91 19.68
N THR A 130 -1.07 -9.01 20.58
CA THR A 130 -0.25 -7.84 20.25
C THR A 130 1.11 -8.25 19.67
N ASN A 131 1.81 -9.19 20.31
CA ASN A 131 3.08 -9.74 19.81
C ASN A 131 2.92 -10.35 18.41
N THR A 132 1.82 -11.06 18.17
CA THR A 132 1.50 -11.66 16.85
C THR A 132 1.32 -10.58 15.80
N TYR A 133 0.56 -9.53 16.11
CA TYR A 133 0.35 -8.39 15.20
C TYR A 133 1.65 -7.61 14.97
N ASP A 134 2.46 -7.37 16.01
CA ASP A 134 3.75 -6.69 15.87
C ASP A 134 4.73 -7.48 14.98
N ASN A 135 4.66 -8.82 15.00
CA ASN A 135 5.41 -9.64 14.05
C ASN A 135 4.95 -9.45 12.59
N THR A 136 3.65 -9.20 12.33
CA THR A 136 3.15 -8.88 10.97
C THR A 136 3.63 -7.51 10.50
N ILE A 137 3.66 -6.52 11.42
CA ILE A 137 4.22 -5.18 11.16
C ILE A 137 5.71 -5.29 10.84
N ARG A 138 6.48 -6.03 11.65
CA ARG A 138 7.91 -6.27 11.40
C ARG A 138 8.15 -6.95 10.06
N TYR A 139 7.30 -7.89 9.66
CA TYR A 139 7.43 -8.54 8.36
C TYR A 139 7.07 -7.60 7.20
N THR A 140 6.02 -6.78 7.36
CA THR A 140 5.68 -5.74 6.38
C THR A 140 6.81 -4.72 6.20
N ASP A 141 7.46 -4.30 7.30
CA ASP A 141 8.65 -3.44 7.26
C ASP A 141 9.78 -4.06 6.43
N PHE A 142 10.05 -5.35 6.65
CA PHE A 142 11.02 -6.09 5.85
C PHE A 142 10.65 -6.15 4.35
N VAL A 143 9.38 -6.43 4.01
CA VAL A 143 8.91 -6.44 2.61
C VAL A 143 9.08 -5.06 1.97
N ILE A 144 8.76 -3.98 2.67
CA ILE A 144 8.99 -2.61 2.19
C ILE A 144 10.48 -2.34 1.97
N ALA A 145 11.34 -2.81 2.87
CA ALA A 145 12.79 -2.70 2.70
C ALA A 145 13.29 -3.44 1.46
N GLU A 146 12.80 -4.65 1.19
CA GLU A 146 13.10 -5.42 -0.03
C GLU A 146 12.58 -4.73 -1.30
N MET A 147 11.39 -4.11 -1.24
CA MET A 147 10.88 -3.28 -2.35
C MET A 147 11.80 -2.08 -2.64
N ILE A 148 12.28 -1.38 -1.61
CA ILE A 148 13.24 -0.27 -1.77
C ILE A 148 14.57 -0.79 -2.32
N ALA A 149 15.08 -1.91 -1.80
CA ALA A 149 16.30 -2.54 -2.27
C ALA A 149 16.17 -2.91 -3.76
N LYS A 150 15.01 -3.42 -4.17
CA LYS A 150 14.70 -3.73 -5.57
C LYS A 150 14.65 -2.48 -6.43
N LEU A 151 13.98 -1.41 -5.99
CA LEU A 151 13.94 -0.14 -6.72
C LEU A 151 15.35 0.45 -6.92
N LYS A 152 16.24 0.34 -5.94
CA LYS A 152 17.64 0.78 -6.09
C LYS A 152 18.37 0.07 -7.23
N THR A 153 18.04 -1.19 -7.53
CA THR A 153 18.64 -1.90 -8.70
C THR A 153 18.20 -1.34 -10.05
N TYR A 154 17.19 -0.47 -10.06
CA TYR A 154 16.62 0.14 -11.25
C TYR A 154 17.07 1.60 -11.46
N GLU A 155 17.80 2.19 -10.52
CA GLU A 155 18.20 3.61 -10.53
C GLU A 155 19.06 4.00 -11.75
N ASP A 156 19.80 3.07 -12.34
CA ASP A 156 20.57 3.31 -13.58
C ASP A 156 19.69 3.62 -14.81
N LYS A 157 18.39 3.27 -14.75
CA LYS A 157 17.45 3.38 -15.88
C LYS A 157 16.23 4.23 -15.56
N TYR A 158 15.89 4.36 -14.29
CA TYR A 158 14.63 4.97 -13.85
C TYR A 158 14.85 5.81 -12.60
N ASN A 159 14.15 6.93 -12.56
CA ASN A 159 13.95 7.66 -11.32
C ASN A 159 12.89 6.91 -10.52
N THR A 160 13.29 6.25 -9.44
CA THR A 160 12.40 5.37 -8.67
C THR A 160 11.84 6.02 -7.41
N ALA A 161 10.63 5.64 -7.04
CA ALA A 161 9.97 6.01 -5.79
C ALA A 161 9.06 4.86 -5.31
N LEU A 162 8.79 4.82 -4.00
CA LEU A 162 7.85 3.93 -3.35
C LEU A 162 6.90 4.74 -2.49
N ILE A 163 5.60 4.44 -2.58
CA ILE A 163 4.58 4.92 -1.66
C ILE A 163 3.89 3.69 -1.09
N TYR A 164 3.95 3.54 0.23
CA TYR A 164 3.22 2.53 0.98
C TYR A 164 2.13 3.20 1.80
N VAL A 165 0.93 2.62 1.82
CA VAL A 165 -0.17 3.06 2.69
C VAL A 165 -1.07 1.86 3.00
N SER A 166 -1.46 1.69 4.27
CA SER A 166 -2.43 0.66 4.68
C SER A 166 -3.85 1.12 4.33
N ASP A 167 -4.73 0.21 3.91
CA ASP A 167 -6.11 0.51 3.54
C ASP A 167 -7.01 0.85 4.76
N HIS A 168 -6.75 0.19 5.90
CA HIS A 168 -7.28 0.52 7.22
C HIS A 168 -6.33 0.01 8.32
N GLY A 169 -6.70 0.20 9.59
CA GLY A 169 -6.03 -0.39 10.74
C GLY A 169 -6.84 -1.54 11.36
N GLU A 170 -6.52 -1.95 12.59
CA GLU A 170 -7.04 -3.19 13.19
C GLU A 170 -7.33 -2.99 14.68
N SER A 171 -8.42 -3.58 15.20
CA SER A 171 -8.65 -3.67 16.64
C SER A 171 -8.18 -5.02 17.19
N LEU A 172 -7.44 -4.97 18.30
CA LEU A 172 -6.77 -6.12 18.92
C LEU A 172 -7.35 -6.47 20.31
N GLY A 173 -8.65 -6.27 20.50
CA GLY A 173 -9.37 -6.63 21.74
C GLY A 173 -9.72 -5.47 22.66
N ALA A 174 -9.19 -4.27 22.41
CA ALA A 174 -9.52 -3.07 23.18
C ALA A 174 -11.04 -2.81 23.17
N LEU A 175 -11.62 -2.59 24.35
CA LEU A 175 -13.07 -2.45 24.55
C LEU A 175 -13.90 -3.65 24.05
N GLY A 176 -13.29 -4.83 23.92
CA GLY A 176 -13.92 -6.03 23.38
C GLY A 176 -14.06 -6.02 21.85
N LEU A 177 -13.47 -5.06 21.15
CA LEU A 177 -13.46 -4.99 19.69
C LEU A 177 -12.25 -5.72 19.13
N TYR A 178 -12.51 -6.66 18.24
CA TYR A 178 -11.51 -7.34 17.43
C TYR A 178 -11.76 -7.05 15.97
N LEU A 179 -10.73 -7.30 15.15
CA LEU A 179 -10.77 -7.14 13.71
C LEU A 179 -11.01 -5.68 13.28
N HIS A 180 -11.58 -5.50 12.10
CA HIS A 180 -11.92 -4.22 11.51
C HIS A 180 -13.35 -4.23 10.92
N GLY A 181 -13.75 -3.12 10.29
CA GLY A 181 -15.07 -2.98 9.69
C GLY A 181 -16.11 -2.34 10.61
N THR A 182 -15.69 -1.74 11.73
CA THR A 182 -16.56 -0.88 12.53
C THR A 182 -17.05 0.28 11.65
N PRO A 183 -18.35 0.64 11.68
CA PRO A 183 -18.83 1.77 10.89
C PRO A 183 -18.01 3.03 11.19
N TYR A 184 -17.48 3.68 10.15
CA TYR A 184 -16.44 4.72 10.27
C TYR A 184 -16.73 5.81 11.33
N LYS A 185 -18.00 6.20 11.51
CA LYS A 185 -18.42 7.20 12.52
C LYS A 185 -18.14 6.77 13.97
N PHE A 186 -18.03 5.47 14.22
CA PHE A 186 -17.82 4.86 15.53
C PHE A 186 -16.50 4.06 15.59
N ALA A 187 -15.76 3.98 14.49
CA ALA A 187 -14.52 3.24 14.43
C ALA A 187 -13.46 3.90 15.34
N PRO A 188 -12.71 3.13 16.14
CA PRO A 188 -11.62 3.66 16.92
C PRO A 188 -10.48 4.15 16.02
N ASP A 189 -9.60 4.96 16.59
CA ASP A 189 -8.37 5.41 15.90
C ASP A 189 -7.58 4.21 15.38
N ASP A 190 -7.54 3.09 16.12
CA ASP A 190 -6.84 1.86 15.72
C ASP A 190 -7.30 1.31 14.37
N GLN A 191 -8.56 1.52 13.96
CA GLN A 191 -9.08 1.09 12.65
C GLN A 191 -8.95 2.16 11.55
N THR A 192 -8.75 3.43 11.91
CA THR A 192 -8.83 4.55 10.94
C THR A 192 -7.53 5.32 10.76
N ARG A 193 -6.59 5.23 11.71
CA ARG A 193 -5.28 5.85 11.64
C ARG A 193 -4.27 4.84 11.10
N VAL A 194 -3.86 5.04 9.85
CA VAL A 194 -3.00 4.12 9.11
C VAL A 194 -1.59 4.67 8.89
N PRO A 195 -0.57 3.78 8.74
CA PRO A 195 0.75 4.19 8.30
C PRO A 195 0.73 4.58 6.81
N MET A 196 1.49 5.62 6.49
CA MET A 196 1.87 5.98 5.12
C MET A 196 3.36 6.27 5.11
N GLN A 197 4.09 5.69 4.17
CA GLN A 197 5.53 5.88 4.01
C GLN A 197 5.84 6.25 2.55
N VAL A 198 6.82 7.14 2.38
CA VAL A 198 7.28 7.56 1.05
C VAL A 198 8.80 7.48 1.01
N TRP A 199 9.32 6.78 0.02
CA TRP A 199 10.74 6.74 -0.31
C TRP A 199 10.92 7.20 -1.75
N MET A 200 11.97 7.98 -2.01
CA MET A 200 12.29 8.49 -3.35
C MET A 200 13.80 8.40 -3.56
N SER A 201 14.22 7.95 -4.74
CA SER A 201 15.62 8.00 -5.15
C SER A 201 16.10 9.45 -5.26
N PRO A 202 17.41 9.71 -5.09
CA PRO A 202 17.97 11.05 -5.25
C PRO A 202 17.60 11.69 -6.59
N ASP A 203 17.70 10.94 -7.68
CA ASP A 203 17.39 11.44 -9.03
C ASP A 203 15.89 11.70 -9.21
N PHE A 204 15.00 10.92 -8.59
CA PHE A 204 13.57 11.23 -8.55
C PHE A 204 13.30 12.56 -7.84
N THR A 205 13.88 12.77 -6.65
CA THR A 205 13.67 14.03 -5.92
C THR A 205 14.19 15.24 -6.69
N LYS A 206 15.31 15.08 -7.39
CA LYS A 206 15.94 16.11 -8.20
C LYS A 206 15.12 16.43 -9.45
N GLU A 207 14.68 15.41 -10.19
CA GLU A 207 13.85 15.57 -11.39
C GLU A 207 12.52 16.24 -11.06
N LYS A 208 11.86 15.80 -9.98
CA LYS A 208 10.56 16.36 -9.55
C LYS A 208 10.67 17.66 -8.76
N GLY A 209 11.89 18.08 -8.41
CA GLY A 209 12.16 19.29 -7.64
C GLY A 209 11.53 19.23 -6.24
N ILE A 210 11.56 18.07 -5.59
CA ILE A 210 10.98 17.84 -4.27
C ILE A 210 11.99 18.21 -3.17
N ASP A 211 11.60 19.14 -2.31
CA ASP A 211 12.30 19.47 -1.07
C ASP A 211 11.97 18.43 0.00
N MET A 212 12.88 17.47 0.20
CA MET A 212 12.71 16.43 1.21
C MET A 212 12.71 16.98 2.64
N THR A 213 13.36 18.12 2.91
CA THR A 213 13.34 18.74 4.25
C THR A 213 11.96 19.34 4.53
N CYS A 214 11.37 20.00 3.53
CA CYS A 214 9.99 20.46 3.60
C CYS A 214 9.03 19.27 3.80
N LEU A 215 9.19 18.19 3.03
CA LEU A 215 8.28 17.04 3.09
C LEU A 215 8.30 16.37 4.47
N LEU A 216 9.50 16.15 5.05
CA LEU A 216 9.67 15.60 6.40
C LEU A 216 9.09 16.51 7.48
N LYS A 217 9.23 17.83 7.34
CA LYS A 217 8.62 18.80 8.25
C LYS A 217 7.09 18.73 8.15
N ASN A 218 6.55 18.68 6.94
CA ASN A 218 5.11 18.64 6.69
C ASN A 218 4.48 17.35 7.21
N SER A 219 5.14 16.19 7.04
CA SER A 219 4.65 14.90 7.55
C SER A 219 4.54 14.87 9.08
N ALA A 220 5.31 15.67 9.80
CA ALA A 220 5.25 15.75 11.27
C ALA A 220 4.15 16.71 11.79
N ILE A 221 3.69 17.66 10.96
CA ILE A 221 2.81 18.76 11.38
C ILE A 221 1.38 18.56 10.85
N TYR A 222 1.24 18.11 9.61
CA TYR A 222 -0.05 17.99 8.94
C TYR A 222 -0.64 16.60 9.06
N ARG A 223 -1.97 16.53 8.94
CA ARG A 223 -2.70 15.27 8.85
C ARG A 223 -3.14 15.04 7.41
N TYR A 224 -2.95 13.82 6.95
CA TYR A 224 -3.32 13.36 5.62
C TYR A 224 -4.29 12.18 5.72
N SER A 225 -4.97 11.87 4.62
CA SER A 225 -5.85 10.71 4.50
C SER A 225 -5.72 10.09 3.11
N HIS A 226 -6.45 9.00 2.85
CA HIS A 226 -6.57 8.44 1.51
C HIS A 226 -7.16 9.39 0.46
N ASP A 227 -7.80 10.49 0.88
CA ASP A 227 -8.30 11.52 -0.03
C ASP A 227 -7.15 12.22 -0.78
N ASN A 228 -5.96 12.22 -0.17
CA ASN A 228 -4.77 12.83 -0.76
C ASN A 228 -4.11 11.98 -1.85
N LEU A 229 -4.35 10.66 -1.88
CA LEU A 229 -3.57 9.76 -2.74
C LEU A 229 -3.79 10.06 -4.23
N PHE A 230 -5.06 10.26 -4.64
CA PHE A 230 -5.41 10.44 -6.05
C PHE A 230 -4.66 11.64 -6.66
N SER A 231 -4.80 12.83 -6.06
CA SER A 231 -4.13 14.04 -6.57
C SER A 231 -2.62 13.99 -6.40
N SER A 232 -2.11 13.44 -5.30
CA SER A 232 -0.66 13.32 -5.08
C SER A 232 0.01 12.48 -6.17
N MET A 233 -0.62 11.37 -6.56
CA MET A 233 -0.12 10.53 -7.65
C MET A 233 -0.15 11.26 -8.99
N LEU A 234 -1.24 11.96 -9.33
CA LEU A 234 -1.27 12.79 -10.54
C LEU A 234 -0.20 13.89 -10.54
N GLY A 235 0.05 14.49 -9.37
CA GLY A 235 1.07 15.52 -9.17
C GLY A 235 2.48 15.01 -9.41
N LEU A 236 2.81 13.79 -8.99
CA LEU A 236 4.13 13.17 -9.22
C LEU A 236 4.46 12.97 -10.71
N TRP A 237 3.46 12.75 -11.56
CA TRP A 237 3.64 12.65 -13.03
C TRP A 237 3.32 13.96 -13.76
N ASP A 238 3.12 15.07 -13.06
CA ASP A 238 2.81 16.38 -13.65
C ASP A 238 1.58 16.37 -14.57
N ILE A 239 0.60 15.50 -14.27
CA ILE A 239 -0.59 15.31 -15.10
C ILE A 239 -1.51 16.53 -15.00
N ARG A 240 -1.81 17.14 -16.16
CA ARG A 240 -2.74 18.27 -16.26
C ARG A 240 -4.14 17.77 -16.61
N THR A 241 -5.04 17.81 -15.64
CA THR A 241 -6.43 17.37 -15.83
C THR A 241 -7.38 18.13 -14.90
N LYS A 242 -8.67 18.17 -15.26
CA LYS A 242 -9.72 18.83 -14.46
C LYS A 242 -9.99 18.15 -13.12
N VAL A 243 -9.62 16.87 -12.99
CA VAL A 243 -9.82 16.08 -11.76
C VAL A 243 -8.64 16.16 -10.80
N TYR A 244 -7.57 16.85 -11.18
CA TYR A 244 -6.43 17.08 -10.29
C TYR A 244 -6.72 18.25 -9.36
N ASP A 245 -6.62 18.01 -8.06
CA ASP A 245 -6.77 19.03 -7.03
C ASP A 245 -5.44 19.23 -6.28
N GLN A 246 -4.80 20.37 -6.53
CA GLN A 246 -3.53 20.74 -5.92
C GLN A 246 -3.59 20.85 -4.39
N THR A 247 -4.78 21.09 -3.82
CA THR A 247 -4.93 21.16 -2.36
C THR A 247 -4.87 19.80 -1.69
N LEU A 248 -5.09 18.73 -2.46
CA LEU A 248 -4.99 17.34 -2.02
C LEU A 248 -3.64 16.68 -2.35
N ASP A 249 -2.78 17.34 -3.13
CA ASP A 249 -1.42 16.87 -3.43
C ASP A 249 -0.47 17.15 -2.25
N ILE A 250 0.00 16.08 -1.59
CA ILE A 250 0.92 16.13 -0.45
C ILE A 250 2.26 16.74 -0.86
N PHE A 251 2.70 16.52 -2.09
CA PHE A 251 4.02 16.93 -2.58
C PHE A 251 4.02 18.37 -3.06
N LYS A 252 2.87 18.92 -3.51
CA LYS A 252 2.81 20.21 -4.19
C LYS A 252 3.43 21.36 -3.38
N GLN A 253 3.20 21.39 -2.06
CA GLN A 253 3.73 22.44 -1.20
C GLN A 253 5.25 22.39 -0.99
N CYS A 254 5.85 21.25 -1.28
CA CYS A 254 7.29 21.00 -1.14
C CYS A 254 7.99 20.84 -2.49
N ARG A 255 7.39 21.32 -3.59
CA ARG A 255 8.04 21.35 -4.90
C ARG A 255 8.50 22.76 -5.22
N TYR A 256 9.71 22.88 -5.78
CA TYR A 256 10.30 24.17 -6.14
C TYR A 256 9.62 24.85 -7.34
N ASN A 257 8.65 24.20 -8.00
CA ASN A 257 7.78 24.75 -9.06
C ASN A 257 6.33 24.22 -8.96
#